data_AF-A0A937TT46-F1
#
_entry.id   AF-A0A937TT46-F1
#
_cell.length_a   1.000
_cell.length_b   1.000
_cell.length_c   1.000
_cell.angle_alpha   90.00
_cell.angle_beta   90.00
_cell.angle_gamma   90.00
#
_symmetry.space_group_name_H-M   'P 1'
#
loop_
_entity.id
_entity.type
_entity.pdbx_description
1 polymer ?
#
loop_
_entity_poly.entity_id
_entity_poly.type
_entity_poly.pdbx_seq_one_letter_code
_entity_poly.pdbx_strand_id
1 'polypeptide(L)'
;MHCGHRCPSHARCNAGKTYGKTVRVKREIDLRRFPPIPRATKQFERRYKGRTAVERVNARLKLFWGADDGNITGAARFHAQLGAVMVVHVGLATLLASSGRWEGTLSKVSLSPVAKALQAQMQA
;
A
#
# COMPACT_ATOMS: atom_id res chain seq x y z
N MET A 1 -3.70 31.58 -20.56
CA MET A 1 -4.59 30.65 -21.30
C MET A 1 -4.43 29.27 -20.68
N HIS A 2 -5.52 28.56 -20.38
CA HIS A 2 -5.44 27.18 -19.90
C HIS A 2 -6.06 26.30 -20.99
N CYS A 3 -5.28 25.38 -21.55
CA CYS A 3 -5.74 24.45 -22.60
C CYS A 3 -6.45 25.16 -23.79
N GLY A 4 -5.86 26.22 -24.34
CA GLY A 4 -6.41 26.93 -25.52
C GLY A 4 -7.58 27.88 -25.25
N HIS A 5 -8.20 27.86 -24.06
CA HIS A 5 -9.34 28.72 -23.73
C HIS A 5 -8.91 29.96 -22.89
N ARG A 6 -9.52 31.12 -23.19
CA ARG A 6 -9.42 32.32 -22.35
C ARG A 6 -10.42 32.21 -21.21
N CYS A 7 -9.93 32.20 -19.98
CA CYS A 7 -10.78 32.24 -18.79
C CYS A 7 -11.38 33.66 -18.62
N PRO A 8 -12.71 33.83 -18.58
CA PRO A 8 -13.34 35.15 -18.38
C PRO A 8 -12.92 35.83 -17.06
N SER A 9 -12.64 35.03 -16.02
CA SER A 9 -12.21 35.53 -14.72
C SER A 9 -10.70 35.81 -14.62
N HIS A 10 -9.94 35.72 -15.72
CA HIS A 10 -8.48 35.85 -15.70
C HIS A 10 -8.01 37.19 -15.11
N ALA A 11 -8.60 38.30 -15.55
CA ALA A 11 -8.25 39.63 -15.05
C ALA A 11 -8.52 39.79 -13.55
N ARG A 12 -9.68 39.29 -13.07
CA ARG A 12 -10.07 39.37 -11.66
C ARG A 12 -9.23 38.47 -10.76
N CYS A 13 -8.95 37.24 -11.18
CA CYS A 13 -8.20 36.28 -10.37
C CYS A 13 -6.72 36.67 -10.25
N ASN A 14 -6.13 37.27 -11.28
CA ASN A 14 -4.70 37.59 -11.35
C ASN A 14 -4.38 39.07 -11.14
N ALA A 15 -5.35 39.89 -10.72
CA ALA A 15 -5.15 41.31 -10.44
C ALA A 15 -3.99 41.51 -9.44
N GLY A 16 -2.98 42.28 -9.85
CA GLY A 16 -1.81 42.59 -9.03
C GLY A 16 -0.85 41.43 -8.76
N LYS A 17 -0.97 40.29 -9.46
CA LYS A 17 -0.13 39.09 -9.25
C LYS A 17 0.56 38.67 -10.54
N THR A 18 1.89 38.69 -10.57
CA THR A 18 2.72 38.26 -11.70
C THR A 18 2.63 36.75 -11.96
N TYR A 19 2.50 35.94 -10.89
CA TYR A 19 2.40 34.47 -10.93
C TYR A 19 0.95 33.95 -10.87
N GLY A 20 -0.03 34.85 -10.82
CA GLY A 20 -1.46 34.51 -10.73
C GLY A 20 -1.97 34.11 -9.34
N LYS A 21 -3.23 33.69 -9.25
CA LYS A 21 -3.89 33.33 -7.98
C LYS A 21 -3.37 32.01 -7.41
N THR A 22 -2.49 32.07 -6.42
CA THR A 22 -2.10 30.90 -5.61
C THR A 22 -3.07 30.70 -4.45
N VAL A 23 -3.72 29.53 -4.38
CA VAL A 23 -4.56 29.12 -3.23
C VAL A 23 -3.85 27.97 -2.52
N ARG A 24 -3.50 28.17 -1.25
CA ARG A 24 -2.98 27.10 -0.41
C ARG A 24 -4.15 26.29 0.13
N VAL A 25 -4.25 25.04 -0.31
CA VAL A 25 -5.26 24.11 0.19
C VAL A 25 -4.68 23.35 1.38
N LYS A 26 -5.42 23.35 2.50
CA LYS A 26 -5.10 22.53 3.67
C LYS A 26 -5.16 21.05 3.28
N ARG A 27 -4.15 20.27 3.67
CA ARG A 27 -4.03 18.86 3.28
C ARG A 27 -5.10 18.00 3.96
N GLU A 28 -5.57 18.44 5.13
CA GLU A 28 -6.55 17.76 5.95
C GLU A 28 -7.94 17.71 5.30
N ILE A 29 -8.21 18.58 4.33
CA ILE A 29 -9.48 18.62 3.58
C ILE A 29 -9.70 17.29 2.85
N ASP A 30 -8.65 16.76 2.24
CA ASP A 30 -8.69 15.47 1.56
C ASP A 30 -7.27 14.89 1.49
N LEU A 31 -6.94 14.00 2.41
CA LEU A 31 -5.64 13.33 2.47
C LEU A 31 -5.41 12.41 1.26
N ARG A 32 -6.49 11.92 0.62
CA ARG A 32 -6.38 11.09 -0.59
C ARG A 32 -5.99 11.97 -1.77
N ARG A 33 -6.55 13.17 -1.88
CA ARG A 33 -6.23 14.10 -2.98
C ARG A 33 -4.94 14.89 -2.74
N PHE A 34 -4.65 15.23 -1.48
CA PHE A 34 -3.49 16.02 -1.06
C PHE A 34 -2.58 15.25 -0.09
N PRO A 35 -1.97 14.14 -0.54
CA PRO A 35 -1.08 13.35 0.31
C PRO A 35 0.16 14.14 0.74
N PRO A 36 0.77 13.80 1.89
CA PRO A 36 2.03 14.41 2.36
C PRO A 36 3.16 14.32 1.34
N ILE A 37 3.23 13.20 0.65
CA ILE A 37 4.20 12.95 -0.39
C ILE A 37 3.49 13.19 -1.73
N PRO A 38 3.97 14.13 -2.57
CA PRO A 38 3.34 14.37 -3.86
C PRO A 38 3.36 13.10 -4.73
N ARG A 39 2.23 12.80 -5.38
CA ARG A 39 2.01 11.54 -6.12
C ARG A 39 3.00 11.30 -7.25
N ALA A 40 3.50 12.37 -7.87
CA ALA A 40 4.45 12.32 -8.98
C ALA A 40 5.88 11.96 -8.54
N THR A 41 6.14 11.81 -7.23
CA THR A 41 7.49 11.50 -6.74
C THR A 41 7.76 9.99 -6.75
N LYS A 42 9.01 9.61 -7.05
CA LYS A 42 9.49 8.22 -6.91
C LYS A 42 9.31 7.69 -5.48
N GLN A 43 9.41 8.56 -4.49
CA GLN A 43 9.18 8.21 -3.09
C GLN A 43 7.74 7.75 -2.85
N PHE A 44 6.75 8.45 -3.42
CA PHE A 44 5.35 8.05 -3.35
C PHE A 44 5.16 6.69 -4.01
N GLU A 45 5.67 6.51 -5.23
CA GLU A 45 5.55 5.24 -5.96
C GLU A 45 6.11 4.06 -5.15
N ARG A 46 7.31 4.20 -4.59
CA ARG A 46 7.94 3.18 -3.76
C ARG A 46 7.09 2.84 -2.52
N ARG A 47 6.57 3.84 -1.82
CA ARG A 47 5.71 3.64 -0.64
C ARG A 47 4.37 3.02 -1.03
N TYR A 48 3.78 3.46 -2.15
CA TYR A 48 2.48 3.01 -2.63
C TYR A 48 2.51 1.57 -3.14
N LYS A 49 3.65 1.08 -3.67
CA LYS A 49 3.87 -0.35 -3.97
C LYS A 49 3.65 -1.26 -2.74
N GLY A 50 3.84 -0.73 -1.52
CA GLY A 50 3.55 -1.43 -0.27
C GLY A 50 2.06 -1.59 0.08
N ARG A 51 1.13 -1.01 -0.69
CA ARG A 51 -0.33 -1.05 -0.42
C ARG A 51 -0.87 -2.48 -0.21
N THR A 52 -0.39 -3.42 -1.02
CA THR A 52 -0.85 -4.82 -0.95
C THR A 52 -0.55 -5.46 0.40
N ALA A 53 0.49 -5.02 1.12
CA ALA A 53 0.77 -5.51 2.46
C ALA A 53 -0.32 -5.10 3.45
N VAL A 54 -0.80 -3.86 3.37
CA VAL A 54 -1.90 -3.34 4.20
C VAL A 54 -3.21 -4.06 3.85
N GLU A 55 -3.49 -4.27 2.57
CA GLU A 55 -4.68 -5.02 2.13
C GLU A 55 -4.69 -6.46 2.65
N ARG A 56 -3.54 -7.13 2.70
CA ARG A 56 -3.43 -8.48 3.29
C ARG A 56 -3.71 -8.50 4.79
N VAL A 57 -3.28 -7.48 5.54
CA VAL A 57 -3.60 -7.37 6.98
C VAL A 57 -5.10 -7.14 7.18
N ASN A 58 -5.70 -6.24 6.40
CA ASN A 58 -7.14 -5.99 6.47
C ASN A 58 -7.95 -7.22 6.08
N ALA A 59 -7.53 -7.96 5.04
CA ALA A 59 -8.17 -9.21 4.66
C ALA A 59 -8.08 -10.27 5.77
N ARG A 60 -6.93 -10.41 6.44
CA ARG A 60 -6.78 -11.26 7.63
C ARG A 60 -7.76 -10.88 8.72
N LEU A 61 -7.79 -9.60 9.09
CA LEU A 61 -8.67 -9.12 10.15
C LEU A 61 -10.15 -9.35 9.83
N LYS A 62 -10.56 -9.02 8.60
CA LYS A 62 -11.96 -9.09 8.18
C LYS A 62 -12.46 -10.52 7.95
N LEU A 63 -11.74 -11.27 7.11
CA LEU A 63 -12.18 -12.58 6.62
C LEU A 63 -11.74 -13.72 7.55
N PHE A 64 -10.50 -13.71 8.03
CA PHE A 64 -9.95 -14.86 8.79
C PHE A 64 -10.26 -14.76 10.28
N TRP A 65 -10.26 -13.55 10.84
CA TRP A 65 -10.61 -13.31 12.25
C TRP A 65 -12.08 -12.95 12.45
N GLY A 66 -12.88 -12.98 11.37
CA GLY A 66 -14.33 -12.83 11.43
C GLY A 66 -14.80 -11.47 11.93
N ALA A 67 -14.02 -10.40 11.74
CA ALA A 67 -14.45 -9.06 12.14
C ALA A 67 -15.72 -8.60 11.39
N ASP A 68 -15.92 -9.10 10.15
CA ASP A 68 -17.12 -8.81 9.35
C ASP A 68 -18.26 -9.82 9.58
N ASP A 69 -18.03 -10.92 10.33
CA ASP A 69 -19.04 -11.98 10.55
C ASP A 69 -20.14 -11.60 11.54
N GLY A 70 -19.99 -10.48 12.27
CA GLY A 70 -21.01 -9.96 13.18
C GLY A 70 -21.29 -10.84 14.40
N ASN A 71 -20.44 -11.85 14.67
CA ASN A 71 -20.65 -12.81 15.75
C ASN A 71 -20.46 -12.21 17.16
N ILE A 72 -19.77 -11.06 17.27
CA ILE A 72 -19.57 -10.35 18.53
C ILE A 72 -20.54 -9.17 18.62
N THR A 73 -21.34 -9.15 19.68
CA THR A 73 -22.24 -8.06 19.99
C THR A 73 -21.62 -7.09 21.01
N GLY A 74 -21.87 -5.79 20.81
CA GLY A 74 -21.42 -4.73 21.70
C GLY A 74 -20.03 -4.16 21.35
N ALA A 75 -19.96 -2.83 21.26
CA ALA A 75 -18.77 -2.10 20.82
C ALA A 75 -17.52 -2.42 21.65
N ALA A 76 -17.66 -2.50 22.98
CA ALA A 76 -16.52 -2.78 23.86
C ALA A 76 -15.90 -4.16 23.59
N ARG A 77 -16.73 -5.19 23.42
CA ARG A 77 -16.26 -6.57 23.17
C ARG A 77 -15.62 -6.68 21.79
N PHE A 78 -16.20 -6.01 20.79
CA PHE A 78 -15.64 -5.92 19.45
C PHE A 78 -14.28 -5.23 19.44
N HIS A 79 -14.15 -4.08 20.09
CA HIS A 79 -12.86 -3.37 20.19
C HIS A 79 -11.82 -4.19 20.95
N ALA A 80 -12.20 -4.91 22.01
CA ALA A 80 -11.29 -5.78 22.75
C ALA A 80 -10.78 -6.94 21.88
N GLN A 81 -11.66 -7.59 21.10
CA GLN A 81 -11.26 -8.65 20.17
C GLN A 81 -10.32 -8.13 19.08
N LEU A 82 -10.69 -7.05 18.39
CA LEU A 82 -9.83 -6.45 17.37
C LEU A 82 -8.48 -6.02 17.95
N GLY A 83 -8.48 -5.43 19.14
CA GLY A 83 -7.28 -5.05 19.87
C GLY A 83 -6.36 -6.25 20.13
N ALA A 84 -6.91 -7.34 20.67
CA ALA A 84 -6.17 -8.57 20.93
C ALA A 84 -5.58 -9.16 19.64
N VAL A 85 -6.37 -9.25 18.57
CA VAL A 85 -5.92 -9.74 17.26
C VAL A 85 -4.79 -8.87 16.72
N MET A 86 -4.90 -7.55 16.78
CA MET A 86 -3.86 -6.63 16.29
C MET A 86 -2.56 -6.74 17.09
N VAL A 87 -2.64 -6.91 18.43
CA VAL A 87 -1.47 -7.13 19.28
C VAL A 87 -0.74 -8.42 18.89
N VAL A 88 -1.48 -9.51 18.67
CA VAL A 88 -0.90 -10.79 18.22
C VAL A 88 -0.21 -10.64 16.86
N HIS A 89 -0.85 -9.99 15.89
CA HIS A 89 -0.24 -9.76 14.57
C HIS A 89 1.05 -8.94 14.66
N VAL A 90 1.06 -7.88 15.46
CA VAL A 90 2.27 -7.06 15.66
C VAL A 90 3.35 -7.86 16.37
N GLY A 91 3.01 -8.68 17.37
CA GLY A 91 3.94 -9.58 18.04
C GLY A 91 4.62 -10.55 17.07
N LEU A 92 3.82 -11.27 16.27
CA LEU A 92 4.34 -12.18 15.25
C LEU A 92 5.16 -11.47 14.17
N ALA A 93 4.71 -10.29 13.72
CA ALA A 93 5.45 -9.50 12.74
C ALA A 93 6.80 -9.01 13.30
N THR A 94 6.85 -8.66 14.59
CA THR A 94 8.08 -8.24 15.26
C THR A 94 9.05 -9.40 15.39
N LEU A 95 8.56 -10.58 15.78
CA LEU A 95 9.37 -11.81 15.83
C LEU A 95 9.91 -12.20 14.44
N LEU A 96 9.10 -12.08 13.39
CA LEU A 96 9.54 -12.36 12.02
C LEU A 96 10.51 -11.30 11.49
N ALA A 97 10.41 -10.05 11.97
CA ALA A 97 11.32 -8.98 11.60
C ALA A 97 12.66 -9.08 12.35
N SER A 98 12.65 -9.62 13.58
CA SER A 98 13.85 -9.87 14.38
C SER A 98 14.54 -11.18 14.01
N SER A 99 13.82 -12.16 13.46
CA SER A 99 14.44 -13.34 12.89
C SER A 99 15.28 -12.97 11.66
N GLY A 100 16.41 -13.65 11.50
CA GLY A 100 17.28 -13.44 10.35
C GLY A 100 16.48 -13.63 9.07
N ARG A 101 16.45 -12.60 8.21
CA ARG A 101 15.81 -12.73 6.91
C ARG A 101 16.64 -13.70 6.10
N TRP A 102 15.97 -14.67 5.51
CA TRP A 102 16.65 -15.57 4.61
C TRP A 102 16.97 -14.84 3.30
N GLU A 103 18.26 -14.64 3.04
CA GLU A 103 18.77 -13.95 1.84
C GLU A 103 19.07 -14.90 0.68
N GLY A 104 18.75 -16.19 0.83
CA GLY A 104 18.94 -17.17 -0.24
C GLY A 104 17.91 -17.05 -1.38
N THR A 105 18.09 -17.86 -2.42
CA THR A 105 17.14 -17.98 -3.54
C THR A 105 16.12 -19.06 -3.22
N LEU A 106 14.81 -18.71 -3.10
CA LEU A 106 13.68 -19.55 -2.59
C LEU A 106 13.57 -20.93 -3.24
N SER A 107 14.22 -21.11 -4.38
CA SER A 107 14.46 -22.38 -5.05
C SER A 107 15.95 -22.73 -5.03
N LYS A 108 16.31 -23.76 -4.27
CA LYS A 108 17.46 -24.64 -4.57
C LYS A 108 17.04 -25.84 -5.41
N VAL A 109 15.86 -25.82 -6.04
CA VAL A 109 15.52 -26.87 -7.01
C VAL A 109 16.29 -26.52 -8.28
N SER A 110 17.57 -26.93 -8.34
CA SER A 110 18.28 -26.92 -9.62
C SER A 110 17.50 -27.89 -10.51
N LEU A 111 16.71 -27.37 -11.45
CA LEU A 111 16.05 -28.18 -12.47
C LEU A 111 17.05 -28.60 -13.56
N SER A 112 18.27 -28.06 -13.55
CA SER A 112 19.34 -28.36 -14.49
C SER A 112 19.73 -29.85 -14.55
N PRO A 113 19.84 -30.60 -13.44
CA PRO A 113 20.07 -32.04 -13.48
C PRO A 113 18.89 -32.82 -14.07
N VAL A 114 17.64 -32.40 -13.77
CA VAL A 114 16.42 -33.01 -14.34
C VAL A 114 16.36 -32.76 -15.85
N ALA A 115 16.67 -31.53 -16.29
CA ALA A 115 16.73 -31.17 -17.70
C ALA A 115 17.81 -31.97 -18.46
N LYS A 116 19.00 -32.16 -17.87
CA LYS A 116 20.06 -33.01 -18.45
C LYS A 116 19.64 -34.47 -18.55
N ALA A 117 18.97 -35.00 -17.52
CA ALA A 117 18.48 -36.39 -17.52
C ALA A 117 17.41 -36.61 -18.61
N LEU A 118 16.49 -35.66 -18.79
CA LEU A 118 15.50 -35.70 -19.87
C LEU A 118 16.14 -35.60 -21.26
N GLN A 119 17.13 -34.71 -21.45
CA GLN A 119 17.87 -34.63 -22.72
C GLN A 119 18.61 -35.93 -23.05
N ALA A 120 19.23 -36.57 -22.05
CA ALA A 120 19.90 -37.85 -22.25
C ALA A 120 18.91 -38.96 -22.63
N GLN A 121 17.70 -38.96 -22.07
CA GLN A 121 16.63 -39.91 -22.47
C GLN A 121 16.06 -39.64 -23.86
N MET A 122 15.99 -38.38 -24.30
CA MET A 122 15.52 -38.04 -25.66
C MET A 122 16.55 -38.34 -26.76
N GLN A 123 17.82 -38.52 -26.40
CA GLN A 123 18.93 -38.79 -27.31
C GLN A 123 19.31 -40.27 -27.39
N ALA A 124 18.68 -41.13 -26.59
CA ALA A 124 18.77 -42.59 -26.64
C ALA A 124 17.62 -43.16 -27.48
#